data_AF-A0A0G1FYJ5-F1
#
_entry.id   AF-A0A0G1FYJ5-F1
#
_cell.length_a   1.000
_cell.length_b   1.000
_cell.length_c   1.000
_cell.angle_alpha   90.00
_cell.angle_beta   90.00
_cell.angle_gamma   90.00
#
_symmetry.space_group_name_H-M   'P 1'
#
loop_
_entity.id
_entity.type
_entity.pdbx_description
1 polymer ?
#
loop_
_entity_poly.entity_id
_entity_poly.type
_entity_poly.pdbx_seq_one_letter_code
_entity_poly.pdbx_strand_id
1 'polypeptide(L)'
;MLLQESLRTLATQYHTSEYPNTVREYFQHLFLTEFYKREASSNFLFKGGTALRIVYGSPRFSEDLDFSLFNVAAHEQMSVIENLFQDVLVEFEQMGVKVSLGDKFGQTKEGYVGKANVQIYDYPPITIEINISNRNGRKIQGEIATIANDFVPTYNVFHLPQKDIVEEKIFSALLERHKVRDYYDGCRLKKKRLLN
;
A
#
# COMPACT_ATOMS: atom_id res chain seq x y z
N MET A 1 -9.50 12.57 11.46
CA MET A 1 -8.54 13.18 10.51
C MET A 1 -7.44 13.89 11.30
N LEU A 2 -6.19 13.75 10.90
CA LEU A 2 -5.03 14.35 11.58
C LEU A 2 -4.91 15.83 11.21
N LEU A 3 -4.62 16.71 12.18
CA LEU A 3 -4.53 18.17 11.97
C LEU A 3 -3.38 18.55 11.03
N GLN A 4 -3.55 19.62 10.24
CA GLN A 4 -2.51 20.07 9.30
C GLN A 4 -1.18 20.39 10.00
N GLU A 5 -1.23 21.00 11.19
CA GLU A 5 -0.03 21.28 12.00
C GLU A 5 0.70 19.99 12.39
N SER A 6 -0.04 18.94 12.73
CA SER A 6 0.54 17.64 13.06
C SER A 6 1.28 17.03 11.85
N LEU A 7 0.78 17.19 10.61
CA LEU A 7 1.50 16.74 9.41
C LEU A 7 2.85 17.44 9.25
N ARG A 8 2.90 18.75 9.54
CA ARG A 8 4.15 19.54 9.50
C ARG A 8 5.14 19.13 10.59
N THR A 9 4.66 18.86 11.80
CA THR A 9 5.49 18.35 12.90
C THR A 9 6.08 16.99 12.55
N LEU A 10 5.27 16.08 12.01
CA LEU A 10 5.73 14.75 11.59
C LEU A 10 6.74 14.85 10.44
N ALA A 11 6.52 15.73 9.46
CA ALA A 11 7.48 15.94 8.39
C ALA A 11 8.86 16.35 8.91
N THR A 12 8.87 17.25 9.91
CA THR A 12 10.10 17.70 10.58
C THR A 12 10.77 16.56 11.35
N GLN A 13 9.99 15.79 12.12
CA GLN A 13 10.47 14.64 12.91
C GLN A 13 11.07 13.55 12.02
N TYR A 14 10.44 13.27 10.87
CA TYR A 14 10.90 12.26 9.92
C TYR A 14 11.96 12.78 8.94
N HIS A 15 12.41 14.03 9.09
CA HIS A 15 13.38 14.68 8.21
C HIS A 15 13.02 14.55 6.72
N THR A 16 11.74 14.76 6.39
CA THR A 16 11.20 14.64 5.04
C THR A 16 10.33 15.84 4.70
N SER A 17 9.92 15.94 3.43
CA SER A 17 9.00 16.99 3.02
C SER A 17 7.59 16.72 3.55
N GLU A 18 6.92 17.80 3.95
CA GLU A 18 5.50 17.77 4.31
C GLU A 18 4.69 17.27 3.10
N TYR A 19 4.87 17.90 1.95
CA TYR A 19 4.33 17.47 0.67
C TYR A 19 5.44 17.06 -0.32
N PRO A 20 5.27 15.98 -1.13
CA PRO A 20 4.15 15.03 -1.07
C PRO A 20 4.36 13.92 -0.02
N ASN A 21 5.58 13.74 0.52
CA ASN A 21 5.97 12.52 1.23
C ASN A 21 5.12 12.24 2.48
N THR A 22 5.04 13.19 3.41
CA THR A 22 4.33 12.99 4.68
C THR A 22 2.83 12.87 4.47
N VAL A 23 2.24 13.73 3.63
CA VAL A 23 0.82 13.66 3.29
C VAL A 23 0.47 12.33 2.58
N ARG A 24 1.33 11.84 1.70
CA ARG A 24 1.14 10.55 1.01
C ARG A 24 1.21 9.38 2.00
N GLU A 25 2.21 9.35 2.87
CA GLU A 25 2.36 8.29 3.88
C GLU A 25 1.17 8.29 4.85
N TYR A 26 0.67 9.47 5.26
CA TYR A 26 -0.59 9.60 6.00
C TYR A 26 -1.77 8.92 5.27
N PHE A 27 -1.97 9.21 3.98
CA PHE A 27 -3.05 8.61 3.20
C PHE A 27 -2.87 7.10 3.00
N GLN A 28 -1.63 6.59 2.88
CA GLN A 28 -1.36 5.16 2.81
C GLN A 28 -1.73 4.45 4.12
N HIS A 29 -1.36 5.03 5.27
CA HIS A 29 -1.76 4.51 6.57
C HIS A 29 -3.27 4.56 6.78
N LEU A 30 -3.91 5.68 6.41
CA LEU A 30 -5.36 5.84 6.49
C LEU A 30 -6.09 4.82 5.61
N PHE A 31 -5.62 4.63 4.37
CA PHE A 31 -6.18 3.65 3.45
C PHE A 31 -6.08 2.25 4.02
N LEU A 32 -4.89 1.83 4.47
CA LEU A 32 -4.69 0.49 5.02
C LEU A 32 -5.53 0.26 6.29
N THR A 33 -5.70 1.29 7.11
CA THR A 33 -6.55 1.23 8.31
C THR A 33 -8.00 0.96 7.94
N GLU A 34 -8.58 1.72 7.00
CA GLU A 34 -9.97 1.51 6.60
C GLU A 34 -10.17 0.24 5.77
N PHE A 35 -9.20 -0.09 4.92
CA PHE A 35 -9.21 -1.29 4.11
C PHE A 35 -9.25 -2.56 4.96
N TYR A 36 -8.36 -2.68 5.95
CA TYR A 36 -8.24 -3.87 6.79
C TYR A 36 -9.29 -3.99 7.91
N LYS A 37 -10.20 -3.02 8.05
CA LYS A 37 -11.40 -3.18 8.90
C LYS A 37 -12.47 -4.06 8.26
N ARG A 38 -12.45 -4.23 6.94
CA ARG A 38 -13.50 -4.93 6.19
C ARG A 38 -13.23 -6.43 6.18
N GLU A 39 -14.27 -7.23 6.27
CA GLU A 39 -14.16 -8.70 6.34
C GLU A 39 -13.43 -9.28 5.10
N ALA A 40 -13.78 -8.79 3.90
CA ALA A 40 -13.17 -9.26 2.66
C ALA A 40 -11.66 -8.96 2.54
N SER A 41 -11.12 -8.06 3.37
CA SER A 41 -9.72 -7.64 3.31
C SER A 41 -8.73 -8.75 3.68
N SER A 42 -9.15 -9.78 4.42
CA SER A 42 -8.29 -10.92 4.78
C SER A 42 -7.83 -11.73 3.57
N ASN A 43 -8.50 -11.57 2.41
CA ASN A 43 -8.13 -12.18 1.15
C ASN A 43 -7.02 -11.41 0.41
N PHE A 44 -6.59 -10.25 0.92
CA PHE A 44 -5.61 -9.37 0.30
C PHE A 44 -4.33 -9.30 1.14
N LEU A 45 -3.24 -9.82 0.59
CA LEU A 45 -1.92 -9.70 1.20
C LEU A 45 -1.19 -8.47 0.68
N PHE A 46 -0.95 -7.51 1.57
CA PHE A 46 -0.15 -6.32 1.29
C PHE A 46 1.30 -6.69 0.97
N LYS A 47 1.87 -6.04 -0.04
CA LYS A 47 3.24 -6.34 -0.51
C LYS A 47 3.89 -5.12 -1.17
N GLY A 48 4.98 -5.36 -1.88
CA GLY A 48 5.67 -4.35 -2.67
C GLY A 48 6.51 -3.39 -1.82
N GLY A 49 6.79 -2.22 -2.37
CA GLY A 49 7.68 -1.24 -1.75
C GLY A 49 7.12 -0.61 -0.48
N THR A 50 5.81 -0.37 -0.47
CA THR A 50 5.13 0.29 0.64
C THR A 50 4.97 -0.67 1.82
N ALA A 51 4.80 -1.97 1.58
CA ALA A 51 4.90 -2.99 2.63
C ALA A 51 6.29 -3.03 3.26
N LEU A 52 7.37 -2.94 2.46
CA LEU A 52 8.73 -2.84 3.01
C LEU A 52 8.91 -1.60 3.88
N ARG A 53 8.32 -0.46 3.51
CA ARG A 53 8.34 0.78 4.29
C ARG A 53 7.56 0.63 5.60
N ILE A 54 6.28 0.29 5.53
CA ILE A 54 5.33 0.31 6.66
C ILE A 54 5.54 -0.87 7.61
N VAL A 55 5.73 -2.09 7.08
CA VAL A 55 5.83 -3.31 7.90
C VAL A 55 7.26 -3.56 8.38
N TYR A 56 8.25 -3.33 7.51
CA TYR A 56 9.66 -3.73 7.76
C TYR A 56 10.62 -2.55 7.97
N GLY A 57 10.11 -1.32 8.04
CA GLY A 57 10.89 -0.12 8.32
C GLY A 57 11.97 0.16 7.27
N SER A 58 11.66 -0.02 5.98
CA SER A 58 12.52 0.45 4.89
C SER A 58 12.60 1.98 4.91
N PRO A 59 13.76 2.60 4.64
CA PRO A 59 13.90 4.06 4.69
C PRO A 59 13.50 4.76 3.39
N ARG A 60 13.19 4.03 2.32
CA ARG A 60 12.75 4.65 1.07
C ARG A 60 11.26 4.89 1.10
N PHE A 61 10.83 6.02 0.54
CA PHE A 61 9.43 6.25 0.22
C PHE A 61 8.99 5.35 -0.94
N SER A 62 7.70 5.04 -0.95
CA SER A 62 7.03 4.25 -1.98
C SER A 62 5.66 4.85 -2.19
N GLU A 63 5.17 4.85 -3.43
CA GLU A 63 3.97 5.60 -3.78
C GLU A 63 2.72 4.72 -3.86
N ASP A 64 2.89 3.50 -4.36
CA ASP A 64 1.80 2.58 -4.72
C ASP A 64 1.43 1.64 -3.57
N LEU A 65 0.16 1.24 -3.49
CA LEU A 65 -0.29 0.17 -2.60
C LEU A 65 -0.48 -1.13 -3.41
N ASP A 66 0.43 -2.07 -3.21
CA ASP A 66 0.42 -3.34 -3.93
C ASP A 66 -0.16 -4.47 -3.07
N PHE A 67 -1.09 -5.24 -3.63
CA PHE A 67 -1.71 -6.38 -2.98
C PHE A 67 -1.63 -7.63 -3.86
N SER A 68 -1.71 -8.79 -3.21
CA SER A 68 -2.02 -10.06 -3.87
C SER A 68 -3.35 -10.60 -3.35
N LEU A 69 -4.25 -10.94 -4.28
CA LEU A 69 -5.56 -11.50 -3.97
C LEU A 69 -5.49 -13.03 -3.94
N PHE A 70 -6.11 -13.63 -2.91
CA PHE A 70 -6.20 -15.07 -2.70
C PHE A 70 -7.62 -15.48 -2.32
N ASN A 71 -7.94 -16.76 -2.43
CA ASN A 71 -9.17 -17.37 -1.90
C ASN A 71 -10.49 -16.73 -2.38
N VAL A 72 -10.48 -16.02 -3.50
CA VAL A 72 -11.69 -15.47 -4.15
C VAL A 72 -11.84 -16.09 -5.52
N ALA A 73 -13.04 -16.61 -5.82
CA ALA A 73 -13.33 -17.23 -7.10
C ALA A 73 -13.17 -16.22 -8.24
N ALA A 74 -12.61 -16.63 -9.38
CA ALA A 74 -12.24 -15.73 -10.48
C ALA A 74 -13.38 -14.81 -10.95
N HIS A 75 -14.62 -15.29 -10.92
CA HIS A 75 -15.81 -14.53 -11.33
C HIS A 75 -16.28 -13.50 -10.29
N GLU A 76 -15.86 -13.61 -9.04
CA GLU A 76 -16.22 -12.71 -7.93
C GLU A 76 -15.11 -11.68 -7.64
N GLN A 77 -13.89 -11.88 -8.17
CA GLN A 77 -12.74 -11.03 -7.84
C GLN A 77 -13.03 -9.55 -8.11
N MET A 78 -13.65 -9.23 -9.24
CA MET A 78 -13.92 -7.85 -9.62
C MET A 78 -14.84 -7.16 -8.62
N SER A 79 -16.00 -7.78 -8.32
CA SER A 79 -16.98 -7.20 -7.41
C SER A 79 -16.43 -7.07 -5.99
N VAL A 80 -15.68 -8.06 -5.51
CA VAL A 80 -15.03 -7.98 -4.19
C VAL A 80 -14.04 -6.83 -4.12
N ILE A 81 -13.22 -6.64 -5.16
CA ILE A 81 -12.24 -5.56 -5.23
C ILE A 81 -12.94 -4.19 -5.25
N GLU A 82 -13.90 -4.02 -6.16
CA GLU A 82 -14.56 -2.74 -6.38
C GLU A 82 -15.40 -2.32 -5.17
N ASN A 83 -16.17 -3.24 -4.58
CA ASN A 83 -16.94 -2.97 -3.37
C ASN A 83 -16.02 -2.56 -2.21
N LEU A 84 -14.91 -3.27 -2.03
CA LEU A 84 -13.97 -2.97 -0.96
C LEU A 84 -13.33 -1.59 -1.12
N PHE A 85 -12.94 -1.22 -2.35
CA PHE A 85 -12.41 0.11 -2.62
C PHE A 85 -13.46 1.19 -2.47
N GLN A 86 -14.67 0.96 -2.98
CA GLN A 86 -15.78 1.89 -2.83
C GLN A 86 -16.07 2.16 -1.35
N ASP A 87 -16.12 1.14 -0.51
CA ASP A 87 -16.31 1.28 0.94
C ASP A 87 -15.23 2.17 1.56
N VAL A 88 -13.95 1.97 1.21
CA VAL A 88 -12.84 2.80 1.73
C VAL A 88 -12.96 4.25 1.28
N LEU A 89 -13.30 4.48 0.01
CA LEU A 89 -13.46 5.83 -0.53
C LEU A 89 -14.64 6.58 0.10
N VAL A 90 -15.74 5.88 0.38
CA VAL A 90 -16.89 6.46 1.10
C VAL A 90 -16.50 6.87 2.52
N GLU A 91 -15.73 6.05 3.24
CA GLU A 91 -15.21 6.44 4.57
C GLU A 91 -14.31 7.68 4.48
N PHE A 92 -13.48 7.78 3.44
CA PHE A 92 -12.64 8.96 3.22
C PHE A 92 -13.48 10.23 3.07
N GLU A 93 -14.54 10.18 2.25
CA GLU A 93 -15.47 11.30 2.09
C GLU A 93 -16.16 11.67 3.40
N GLN A 94 -16.59 10.68 4.19
CA GLN A 94 -17.19 10.91 5.52
C GLN A 94 -16.21 11.56 6.51
N MET A 95 -14.91 11.31 6.35
CA MET A 95 -13.85 11.97 7.13
C MET A 95 -13.49 13.38 6.63
N GLY A 96 -14.15 13.88 5.58
CA GLY A 96 -13.90 15.18 4.97
C GLY A 96 -12.74 15.20 3.98
N VAL A 97 -12.26 14.04 3.54
CA VAL A 97 -11.30 13.93 2.43
C VAL A 97 -12.06 14.12 1.12
N LYS A 98 -11.59 15.02 0.26
CA LYS A 98 -12.11 15.12 -1.10
C LYS A 98 -11.56 13.97 -1.91
N VAL A 99 -12.44 13.15 -2.47
CA VAL A 99 -12.08 11.99 -3.29
C VAL A 99 -12.53 12.21 -4.72
N SER A 100 -11.70 11.86 -5.69
CA SER A 100 -12.11 11.68 -7.08
C SER A 100 -11.48 10.44 -7.69
N LEU A 101 -12.22 9.73 -8.54
CA LEU A 101 -11.67 8.59 -9.26
C LEU A 101 -10.63 9.09 -10.28
N GLY A 102 -9.51 8.37 -10.37
CA GLY A 102 -8.45 8.65 -11.34
C GLY A 102 -8.72 8.01 -12.70
N ASP A 103 -7.78 8.23 -13.63
CA ASP A 103 -7.93 7.86 -15.06
C ASP A 103 -7.94 6.35 -15.33
N LYS A 104 -7.65 5.52 -14.32
CA LYS A 104 -7.56 4.07 -14.47
C LYS A 104 -8.21 3.35 -13.30
N PHE A 105 -9.27 2.62 -13.61
CA PHE A 105 -10.01 1.79 -12.68
C PHE A 105 -10.52 0.55 -13.44
N GLY A 106 -10.04 -0.64 -13.10
CA GLY A 106 -10.51 -1.88 -13.71
C GLY A 106 -9.47 -2.98 -13.91
N GLN A 107 -9.92 -4.04 -14.60
CA GLN A 107 -9.10 -5.22 -14.87
C GLN A 107 -7.91 -4.92 -15.78
N THR A 108 -6.79 -5.57 -15.51
CA THR A 108 -5.63 -5.63 -16.39
C THR A 108 -5.25 -7.08 -16.64
N LYS A 109 -4.33 -7.32 -17.57
CA LYS A 109 -3.79 -8.67 -17.83
C LYS A 109 -3.14 -9.28 -16.58
N GLU A 110 -2.61 -8.45 -15.69
CA GLU A 110 -1.86 -8.87 -14.49
C GLU A 110 -2.73 -8.87 -13.22
N GLY A 111 -4.00 -8.43 -13.31
CA GLY A 111 -4.92 -8.37 -12.18
C GLY A 111 -5.86 -7.16 -12.27
N TYR A 112 -5.73 -6.22 -11.35
CA TYR A 112 -6.59 -5.03 -11.25
C TYR A 112 -5.77 -3.79 -10.88
N VAL A 113 -6.14 -2.63 -11.43
CA VAL A 113 -5.57 -1.34 -11.04
C VAL A 113 -6.68 -0.34 -10.77
N GLY A 114 -6.62 0.31 -9.61
CA GLY A 114 -7.51 1.41 -9.24
C GLY A 114 -6.70 2.62 -8.83
N LYS A 115 -7.00 3.78 -9.42
CA LYS A 115 -6.43 5.07 -9.00
C LYS A 115 -7.50 5.94 -8.39
N ALA A 116 -7.20 6.54 -7.24
CA ALA A 116 -8.04 7.54 -6.60
C ALA A 116 -7.19 8.77 -6.26
N ASN A 117 -7.69 9.96 -6.57
CA ASN A 117 -7.10 11.20 -6.11
C ASN A 117 -7.76 11.60 -4.81
N VAL A 118 -6.94 11.88 -3.80
CA VAL A 118 -7.39 12.28 -2.47
C VAL A 118 -6.79 13.64 -2.12
N GLN A 119 -7.60 14.48 -1.49
CA GLN A 119 -7.17 15.82 -1.11
C GLN A 119 -7.75 16.18 0.27
N ILE A 120 -6.89 16.72 1.13
CA ILE A 120 -7.24 17.33 2.41
C ILE A 120 -6.61 18.71 2.48
N TYR A 121 -7.25 19.62 3.22
CA TYR A 121 -6.75 20.98 3.41
C TYR A 121 -6.46 21.67 2.06
N ASP A 122 -5.41 22.50 2.03
CA ASP A 122 -4.95 23.24 0.86
C ASP A 122 -3.81 22.51 0.10
N TYR A 123 -3.51 21.26 0.47
CA TYR A 123 -2.52 20.49 -0.28
C TYR A 123 -3.04 20.16 -1.69
N PRO A 124 -2.14 20.07 -2.69
CA PRO A 124 -2.52 19.52 -3.99
C PRO A 124 -3.00 18.06 -3.86
N PRO A 125 -3.91 17.59 -4.74
CA PRO A 125 -4.38 16.21 -4.72
C PRO A 125 -3.24 15.20 -4.85
N ILE A 126 -3.31 14.12 -4.08
CA ILE A 126 -2.40 12.98 -4.15
C ILE A 126 -3.13 11.81 -4.78
N THR A 127 -2.53 11.21 -5.81
CA THR A 127 -3.02 9.94 -6.36
C THR A 127 -2.54 8.78 -5.49
N ILE A 128 -3.48 8.01 -4.95
CA ILE A 128 -3.25 6.67 -4.41
C ILE A 128 -3.49 5.69 -5.57
N GLU A 129 -2.44 4.98 -5.96
CA GLU A 129 -2.53 3.89 -6.93
C GLU A 129 -2.56 2.57 -6.19
N ILE A 130 -3.60 1.78 -6.47
CA ILE A 130 -3.80 0.47 -5.88
C ILE A 130 -3.65 -0.57 -6.97
N ASN A 131 -2.70 -1.48 -6.78
CA ASN A 131 -2.41 -2.56 -7.70
C ASN A 131 -2.71 -3.88 -7.03
N ILE A 132 -3.56 -4.70 -7.65
CA ILE A 132 -3.87 -6.03 -7.16
C ILE A 132 -3.41 -7.04 -8.20
N SER A 133 -2.48 -7.88 -7.79
CA SER A 133 -2.03 -9.03 -8.58
C SER A 133 -2.87 -10.25 -8.25
N ASN A 134 -3.34 -10.94 -9.28
CA ASN A 134 -4.07 -12.19 -9.08
C ASN A 134 -3.07 -13.35 -8.92
N ARG A 135 -3.11 -14.03 -7.77
CA ARG A 135 -2.25 -15.19 -7.49
C ARG A 135 -3.06 -16.46 -7.31
N ASN A 136 -3.91 -16.74 -8.29
CA ASN A 136 -4.60 -18.01 -8.35
C ASN A 136 -3.59 -19.19 -8.41
N GLY A 137 -3.71 -20.12 -7.46
CA GLY A 137 -2.99 -21.40 -7.46
C GLY A 137 -1.72 -21.49 -6.61
N ARG A 138 -1.20 -20.39 -6.04
CA ARG A 138 -0.11 -20.46 -5.06
C ARG A 138 -0.69 -20.44 -3.64
N LYS A 139 -0.50 -21.51 -2.88
CA LYS A 139 -0.78 -21.54 -1.44
C LYS A 139 0.29 -20.72 -0.71
N ILE A 140 0.09 -19.41 -0.63
CA ILE A 140 0.91 -18.55 0.21
C ILE A 140 0.09 -18.23 1.46
N GLN A 141 0.67 -18.53 2.61
CA GLN A 141 0.10 -18.14 3.89
C GLN A 141 0.62 -16.74 4.23
N GLY A 142 -0.30 -15.78 4.36
CA GLY A 142 0.05 -14.42 4.78
C GLY A 142 0.43 -14.36 6.26
N GLU A 143 1.11 -13.29 6.63
CA GLU A 143 1.44 -12.93 7.99
C GLU A 143 0.60 -11.73 8.44
N ILE A 144 0.42 -11.58 9.75
CA ILE A 144 -0.29 -10.44 10.34
C ILE A 144 0.75 -9.60 11.08
N ALA A 145 0.77 -8.29 10.79
CA ALA A 145 1.55 -7.32 11.53
C ALA A 145 0.64 -6.26 12.15
N THR A 146 0.95 -5.87 13.39
CA THR A 146 0.34 -4.74 14.07
C THR A 146 1.20 -3.49 13.82
N ILE A 147 0.60 -2.46 13.22
CA ILE A 147 1.30 -1.27 12.77
C ILE A 147 1.07 -0.12 13.76
N ALA A 148 2.09 0.17 14.56
CA ALA A 148 2.15 1.40 15.36
C ALA A 148 2.82 2.51 14.54
N ASN A 149 2.20 3.68 14.50
CA ASN A 149 2.65 4.83 13.72
C ASN A 149 2.09 6.12 14.34
N ASP A 150 2.60 7.27 13.91
CA ASP A 150 2.19 8.57 14.45
C ASP A 150 1.04 9.23 13.67
N PHE A 151 0.56 8.60 12.59
CA PHE A 151 -0.44 9.16 11.67
C PHE A 151 -1.88 8.78 12.04
N VAL A 152 -2.09 7.53 12.42
CA VAL A 152 -3.41 6.93 12.69
C VAL A 152 -3.32 5.95 13.86
N PRO A 153 -4.43 5.64 14.55
CA PRO A 153 -4.45 4.60 15.57
C PRO A 153 -3.89 3.28 15.06
N THR A 154 -3.35 2.47 15.98
CA THR A 154 -2.79 1.16 15.65
C THR A 154 -3.79 0.27 14.93
N TYR A 155 -3.35 -0.38 13.86
CA TYR A 155 -4.17 -1.26 13.03
C TYR A 155 -3.39 -2.50 12.62
N ASN A 156 -4.11 -3.54 12.20
CA ASN A 156 -3.51 -4.78 11.71
C ASN A 156 -3.49 -4.81 10.18
N VAL A 157 -2.45 -5.42 9.62
CA VAL A 157 -2.28 -5.62 8.18
C VAL A 157 -1.99 -7.08 7.92
N PHE A 158 -2.71 -7.66 6.95
CA PHE A 158 -2.34 -8.94 6.35
C PHE A 158 -1.32 -8.68 5.24
N HIS A 159 -0.12 -9.22 5.34
CA HIS A 159 0.94 -8.98 4.37
C HIS A 159 1.59 -10.27 3.88
N LEU A 160 2.25 -10.15 2.74
CA LEU A 160 3.09 -11.23 2.23
C LEU A 160 4.32 -11.39 3.14
N PRO A 161 4.77 -12.63 3.43
CA PRO A 161 5.97 -12.84 4.23
C PRO A 161 7.16 -12.14 3.62
N GLN A 162 8.09 -11.69 4.47
CA GLN A 162 9.19 -10.84 4.03
C GLN A 162 10.02 -11.49 2.91
N LYS A 163 10.34 -12.78 3.07
CA LYS A 163 11.12 -13.56 2.10
C LYS A 163 10.51 -13.50 0.70
N ASP A 164 9.19 -13.60 0.59
CA ASP A 164 8.47 -13.63 -0.69
C ASP A 164 8.49 -12.24 -1.34
N ILE A 165 8.38 -11.17 -0.54
CA ILE A 165 8.53 -9.78 -1.04
C ILE A 165 9.95 -9.53 -1.55
N VAL A 166 10.97 -10.04 -0.85
CA VAL A 166 12.37 -9.91 -1.26
C VAL A 166 12.63 -10.69 -2.54
N GLU A 167 12.16 -11.94 -2.62
CA GLU A 167 12.30 -12.78 -3.80
C GLU A 167 11.65 -12.14 -5.03
N GLU A 168 10.44 -11.58 -4.89
CA GLU A 168 9.79 -10.81 -5.96
C GLU A 168 10.66 -9.67 -6.45
N LYS A 169 11.27 -8.92 -5.53
CA LYS A 169 12.13 -7.78 -5.91
C LYS A 169 13.42 -8.20 -6.57
N ILE A 170 14.07 -9.25 -6.07
CA ILE A 170 15.29 -9.79 -6.67
C ILE A 170 14.97 -10.31 -8.07
N PHE A 171 13.89 -11.06 -8.23
CA PHE A 171 13.43 -11.57 -9.52
C PHE A 171 13.13 -10.43 -10.49
N SER A 172 12.34 -9.42 -10.10
CA SER A 172 12.05 -8.26 -10.94
C SER A 172 13.30 -7.43 -11.31
N ALA A 173 14.25 -7.29 -10.38
CA ALA A 173 15.50 -6.57 -10.61
C ALA A 173 16.45 -7.30 -11.58
N LEU A 174 16.51 -8.63 -11.49
CA LEU A 174 17.46 -9.45 -12.25
C LEU A 174 16.92 -9.89 -13.62
N LEU A 175 15.61 -10.05 -13.79
CA LEU A 175 15.05 -10.75 -14.96
C LEU A 175 14.11 -9.92 -15.84
N GLU A 176 13.45 -8.87 -15.32
CA GLU A 176 12.31 -8.27 -16.06
C GLU A 176 12.40 -6.77 -16.37
N ARG A 177 12.82 -5.90 -15.45
CA ARG A 177 12.55 -4.44 -15.62
C ARG A 177 13.71 -3.47 -15.39
N HIS A 178 14.89 -3.91 -14.95
CA HIS A 178 16.08 -3.07 -14.70
C HIS A 178 15.80 -1.72 -14.00
N LYS A 179 14.77 -1.62 -13.15
CA LYS A 179 14.46 -0.36 -12.48
C LYS A 179 15.43 -0.14 -11.34
N VAL A 180 16.08 1.03 -11.31
CA VAL A 180 17.06 1.43 -10.27
C VAL A 180 16.53 1.21 -8.84
N ARG A 181 15.22 1.40 -8.63
CA ARG A 181 14.55 1.23 -7.33
C ARG A 181 14.61 -0.21 -6.80
N ASP A 182 14.56 -1.22 -7.68
CA ASP A 182 14.56 -2.63 -7.25
C ASP A 182 15.97 -3.10 -6.86
N TYR A 183 17.01 -2.53 -7.49
CA TYR A 183 18.40 -2.72 -7.05
C TYR A 183 18.66 -2.13 -5.65
N TYR A 184 18.14 -0.92 -5.38
CA TYR A 184 18.26 -0.29 -4.06
C TYR A 184 17.69 -1.17 -2.94
N ASP A 185 16.49 -1.72 -3.17
CA ASP A 185 15.85 -2.61 -2.20
C ASP A 185 16.64 -3.89 -1.98
N GLY A 186 17.06 -4.57 -3.05
CA GLY A 186 17.87 -5.78 -2.96
C GLY A 186 19.16 -5.57 -2.16
N CYS A 187 19.88 -4.47 -2.40
CA CYS A 187 21.09 -4.13 -1.66
C CYS A 187 20.83 -3.85 -0.18
N ARG A 188 19.71 -3.19 0.16
CA ARG A 188 19.36 -2.86 1.55
C ARG A 188 19.00 -4.11 2.35
N LEU A 189 18.27 -5.04 1.73
CA LEU A 189 17.85 -6.30 2.34
C LEU A 189 19.06 -7.18 2.65
N LYS A 190 20.08 -7.23 1.78
CA LYS A 190 21.38 -7.88 2.08
C LYS A 190 22.08 -7.26 3.29
N LYS A 191 22.09 -5.92 3.42
CA LYS A 191 22.75 -5.22 4.54
C LYS A 191 22.11 -5.49 5.91
N LYS A 192 20.81 -5.78 5.98
CA LYS A 192 20.10 -6.12 7.23
C LYS A 192 20.23 -7.61 7.63
N ARG A 193 21.07 -8.43 6.95
CA ARG A 193 21.18 -9.89 7.13
C ARG A 193 19.85 -10.65 6.92
N LEU A 194 19.02 -10.17 5.99
CA LEU A 194 17.73 -10.77 5.67
C LEU A 194 17.79 -11.73 4.47
N LEU A 195 18.99 -11.91 3.92
CA LEU A 195 19.33 -12.85 2.87
C LEU A 195 20.52 -13.64 3.41
N ASN A 196 20.29 -14.91 3.75
CA ASN A 196 21.37 -15.87 4.00
C ASN A 196 21.91 -16.39 2.68
#